data_AF-H8Z649-F1
#
_entry.id   AF-H8Z649-F1
#
_cell.length_a   1.000
_cell.length_b   1.000
_cell.length_c   1.000
_cell.angle_alpha   90.00
_cell.angle_beta   90.00
_cell.angle_gamma   90.00
#
_symmetry.space_group_name_H-M   'P 1'
#
loop_
_entity.id
_entity.type
_entity.pdbx_description
1 polymer ?
#
loop_
_entity_poly.entity_id
_entity_poly.type
_entity_poly.pdbx_seq_one_letter_code
_entity_poly.pdbx_strand_id
1 'polypeptide(L)'
;MNIADEVSARILKTLLSVFFLRQTLTGKQFNADRLVRSAARFALDLDEQKTDDERVNQTAVHVAEGLLLAFYQNRPSHKNWTALAHEKRRLRMIQDAYRIAAMMIRELQKESEPSAASENPP
;
A
#
# COMPACT_ATOMS: atom_id res chain seq x y z
N MET A 1 -2.09 20.07 -2.64
CA MET A 1 -1.00 19.12 -2.37
C MET A 1 -1.20 17.94 -3.32
N ASN A 2 -0.19 17.50 -4.08
CA ASN A 2 -0.35 16.42 -5.04
C ASN A 2 -0.52 15.08 -4.29
N ILE A 3 -1.55 14.30 -4.59
CA ILE A 3 -1.80 13.01 -3.92
C ILE A 3 -0.58 12.08 -4.08
N ALA A 4 0.11 12.15 -5.22
CA ALA A 4 1.33 11.40 -5.45
C ALA A 4 2.46 11.77 -4.46
N ASP A 5 2.56 13.03 -4.03
CA ASP A 5 3.56 13.47 -3.06
C ASP A 5 3.27 12.89 -1.67
N GLU A 6 2.00 12.91 -1.26
CA GLU A 6 1.57 12.35 0.02
C GLU A 6 1.76 10.83 0.06
N VAL A 7 1.31 10.12 -0.97
CA VAL A 7 1.50 8.67 -1.10
C VAL A 7 2.99 8.34 -1.11
N SER A 8 3.81 9.08 -1.86
CA SER A 8 5.27 8.89 -1.89
C SER A 8 5.88 9.03 -0.49
N ALA A 9 5.50 10.06 0.26
CA ALA A 9 6.00 10.29 1.61
C ALA A 9 5.61 9.14 2.56
N ARG A 10 4.38 8.62 2.43
CA ARG A 10 3.90 7.51 3.27
C ARG A 10 4.56 6.17 2.93
N ILE A 11 4.73 5.86 1.64
CA ILE A 11 5.51 4.68 1.21
C ILE A 11 6.96 4.78 1.68
N LEU A 12 7.58 5.96 1.54
CA LEU A 12 8.94 6.20 2.02
C LEU A 12 9.06 5.96 3.53
N LYS A 13 8.11 6.49 4.32
CA LYS A 13 8.04 6.27 5.76
C LYS A 13 7.97 4.78 6.10
N THR A 14 7.09 4.03 5.43
CA THR A 14 6.95 2.57 5.65
C THR A 14 8.24 1.82 5.36
N LEU A 15 8.92 2.14 4.26
CA LEU A 15 10.20 1.54 3.92
C LEU A 15 11.27 1.90 4.98
N LEU A 16 11.37 3.16 5.39
CA LEU A 16 12.30 3.59 6.43
C LEU A 16 12.06 2.84 7.75
N SER A 17 10.82 2.69 8.19
CA SER A 17 10.47 1.93 9.40
C SER A 17 10.93 0.47 9.33
N VAL A 18 10.69 -0.20 8.21
CA VAL A 18 11.14 -1.58 7.97
C VAL A 18 12.65 -1.71 8.08
N PHE A 19 13.39 -0.81 7.41
CA PHE A 19 14.85 -0.94 7.29
C PHE A 19 15.60 -0.44 8.52
N PHE A 20 15.01 0.51 9.26
CA PHE A 20 15.49 0.93 10.58
C PHE A 20 15.44 -0.24 11.57
N LEU A 21 14.29 -0.92 11.68
CA LEU A 21 14.13 -2.08 12.56
C LEU A 21 15.09 -3.23 12.22
N ARG A 22 15.56 -3.30 10.97
CA ARG A 22 16.51 -4.31 10.49
C ARG A 22 17.97 -3.90 10.59
N GLN A 23 18.28 -2.70 11.11
CA GLN A 23 19.63 -2.12 11.17
C GLN A 23 20.34 -2.07 9.80
N THR A 24 19.56 -1.93 8.73
CA THR A 24 20.09 -1.94 7.34
C THR A 24 20.32 -0.54 6.77
N LEU A 25 19.94 0.51 7.51
CA LEU A 25 20.10 1.91 7.09
C LEU A 25 21.54 2.44 7.21
N THR A 26 22.40 1.77 7.97
CA THR A 26 23.79 2.20 8.22
C THR A 26 24.84 1.35 7.51
N GLY A 27 24.41 0.34 6.73
CA GLY A 27 25.30 -0.54 5.99
C GLY A 27 25.66 -0.03 4.59
N LYS A 28 26.75 -0.54 4.01
CA LYS A 28 27.19 -0.25 2.62
C LYS A 28 26.14 -0.54 1.53
N GLN A 29 25.04 -1.21 1.89
CA GLN A 29 23.93 -1.56 1.00
C GLN A 29 22.83 -0.49 0.97
N PHE A 30 22.83 0.47 1.90
CA PHE A 30 21.87 1.56 1.91
C PHE A 30 22.22 2.62 0.86
N ASN A 31 21.23 3.00 0.05
CA ASN A 31 21.35 4.09 -0.91
C ASN A 31 20.07 4.93 -0.87
N ALA A 32 20.17 6.14 -0.33
CA ALA A 32 19.02 7.03 -0.14
C ALA A 32 18.34 7.38 -1.48
N ASP A 33 19.10 7.71 -2.52
CA ASP A 33 18.53 8.09 -3.82
C ASP A 33 17.68 6.97 -4.42
N ARG A 34 18.18 5.73 -4.35
CA ARG A 34 17.47 4.61 -4.94
C ARG A 34 16.33 4.11 -4.02
N LEU A 35 16.37 4.36 -2.71
CA LEU A 35 15.20 4.25 -1.83
C LEU A 35 14.11 5.24 -2.25
N VAL A 36 14.44 6.51 -2.39
CA VAL A 36 13.51 7.58 -2.80
C VAL A 36 12.92 7.28 -4.18
N ARG A 37 13.73 6.88 -5.15
CA ARG A 37 13.25 6.46 -6.48
C ARG A 37 12.27 5.27 -6.41
N SER A 38 12.55 4.28 -5.57
CA SER A 38 11.62 3.14 -5.39
C SER A 38 10.29 3.57 -4.78
N ALA A 39 10.31 4.47 -3.79
CA ALA A 39 9.10 5.01 -3.18
C ALA A 39 8.27 5.84 -4.17
N ALA A 40 8.93 6.75 -4.90
CA ALA A 40 8.28 7.57 -5.93
C ALA A 40 7.69 6.71 -7.05
N ARG A 41 8.44 5.72 -7.55
CA ARG A 41 7.91 4.81 -8.59
C ARG A 41 6.72 4.00 -8.09
N PHE A 42 6.74 3.55 -6.83
CA PHE A 42 5.59 2.86 -6.24
C PHE A 42 4.36 3.76 -6.17
N ALA A 43 4.53 5.02 -5.75
CA ALA A 43 3.42 5.97 -5.69
C ALA A 43 2.85 6.29 -7.07
N LEU A 44 3.70 6.46 -8.09
CA LEU A 44 3.26 6.67 -9.48
C LEU A 44 2.47 5.46 -10.00
N ASP A 45 2.99 4.25 -9.82
CA ASP A 45 2.27 3.04 -10.24
C ASP A 45 0.94 2.86 -9.48
N LEU A 46 0.85 3.34 -8.24
CA LEU A 46 -0.38 3.33 -7.46
C LEU A 46 -1.39 4.38 -7.98
N ASP A 47 -0.90 5.57 -8.34
CA ASP A 47 -1.70 6.62 -8.98
C ASP A 47 -2.25 6.19 -10.35
N GLU A 48 -1.43 5.50 -11.15
CA GLU A 48 -1.80 4.93 -12.46
C GLU A 48 -2.91 3.85 -12.36
N GLN A 49 -3.12 3.24 -11.19
CA GLN A 49 -4.10 2.17 -10.95
C GLN A 49 -5.36 2.67 -10.23
N LYS A 50 -5.52 3.99 -10.04
CA LYS A 50 -6.70 4.57 -9.39
C LYS A 50 -7.99 4.18 -10.09
N THR A 51 -9.04 4.09 -9.29
CA THR A 51 -10.42 3.92 -9.73
C THR A 51 -11.19 5.22 -9.59
N ASP A 52 -12.42 5.26 -10.09
CA ASP A 52 -13.32 6.41 -9.91
C ASP A 52 -13.85 6.55 -8.47
N ASP A 53 -13.64 5.53 -7.61
CA ASP A 53 -14.07 5.54 -6.21
C ASP A 53 -12.94 6.01 -5.29
N GLU A 54 -13.06 7.26 -4.82
CA GLU A 54 -12.07 7.88 -3.95
C GLU A 54 -11.88 7.15 -2.61
N ARG A 55 -12.92 6.48 -2.08
CA ARG A 55 -12.79 5.70 -0.84
C ARG A 55 -11.95 4.46 -1.06
N VAL A 56 -12.09 3.84 -2.23
CA VAL A 56 -11.24 2.71 -2.65
C VAL A 56 -9.81 3.20 -2.85
N ASN A 57 -9.59 4.33 -3.53
CA ASN A 57 -8.25 4.91 -3.74
C ASN A 57 -7.52 5.16 -2.42
N GLN A 58 -8.18 5.82 -1.46
CA GLN A 58 -7.60 6.10 -0.15
C GLN A 58 -7.28 4.82 0.61
N THR A 59 -8.23 3.87 0.63
CA THR A 59 -8.05 2.59 1.31
C THR A 59 -6.93 1.76 0.68
N ALA A 60 -6.78 1.79 -0.65
CA ALA A 60 -5.74 1.08 -1.38
C ALA A 60 -4.33 1.54 -0.98
N VAL A 61 -4.13 2.84 -0.69
CA VAL A 61 -2.86 3.35 -0.16
C VAL A 61 -2.51 2.70 1.17
N HIS A 62 -3.48 2.64 2.10
CA HIS A 62 -3.28 1.99 3.41
C HIS A 62 -3.00 0.49 3.29
N VAL A 63 -3.73 -0.21 2.42
CA VAL A 63 -3.49 -1.63 2.18
C VAL A 63 -2.11 -1.87 1.56
N ALA A 64 -1.71 -1.04 0.60
CA ALA A 64 -0.40 -1.15 -0.04
C ALA A 64 0.75 -0.97 0.97
N GLU A 65 0.63 -0.04 1.92
CA GLU A 65 1.57 0.11 3.04
C GLU A 65 1.67 -1.16 3.89
N GLY A 66 0.52 -1.75 4.24
CA GLY A 66 0.48 -3.00 5.00
C GLY A 66 1.12 -4.17 4.26
N LEU A 67 0.83 -4.30 2.96
CA LEU A 67 1.43 -5.34 2.11
C LEU A 67 2.94 -5.16 1.97
N LEU A 68 3.41 -3.92 1.83
CA LEU A 68 4.84 -3.59 1.80
C LEU A 68 5.54 -3.98 3.10
N LEU A 69 4.95 -3.58 4.24
CA LEU A 69 5.44 -3.92 5.56
C LEU A 69 5.58 -5.44 5.73
N ALA A 70 4.50 -6.18 5.43
CA ALA A 70 4.47 -7.64 5.51
C ALA A 70 5.47 -8.30 4.55
N PHE A 71 5.58 -7.81 3.31
CA PHE A 71 6.48 -8.34 2.30
C PHE A 71 7.95 -8.29 2.73
N TYR A 72 8.35 -7.15 3.33
CA TYR A 72 9.69 -7.03 3.84
C TYR A 72 9.86 -7.80 5.14
N GLN A 73 8.93 -7.70 6.10
CA GLN A 73 9.00 -8.42 7.39
C GLN A 73 9.10 -9.94 7.22
N ASN A 74 8.31 -10.55 6.34
CA ASN A 74 8.24 -12.01 6.19
C ASN A 74 9.44 -12.65 5.48
N ARG A 75 10.32 -11.89 4.80
CA ARG A 75 11.46 -12.46 4.07
C ARG A 75 12.79 -11.83 4.46
N PRO A 76 13.66 -12.58 5.17
CA PRO A 76 15.01 -12.14 5.50
C PRO A 76 15.89 -11.90 4.26
N SER A 77 15.59 -12.53 3.14
CA SER A 77 16.29 -12.33 1.86
C SER A 77 15.88 -11.03 1.14
N HIS A 78 14.76 -10.42 1.50
CA HIS A 78 14.32 -9.12 0.97
C HIS A 78 14.95 -7.94 1.73
N LYS A 79 16.08 -8.13 2.43
CA LYS A 79 16.86 -7.04 3.05
C LYS A 79 17.25 -5.93 2.06
N ASN A 80 17.23 -6.24 0.76
CA ASN A 80 17.51 -5.27 -0.28
C ASN A 80 16.22 -4.53 -0.68
N TRP A 81 16.19 -3.23 -0.43
CA TRP A 81 15.13 -2.28 -0.81
C TRP A 81 14.89 -2.22 -2.33
N THR A 82 15.73 -2.88 -3.13
CA THR A 82 15.58 -3.11 -4.57
C THR A 82 14.58 -4.21 -4.93
N ALA A 83 14.04 -4.97 -3.97
CA ALA A 83 13.04 -6.01 -4.26
C ALA A 83 11.78 -5.43 -4.95
N LEU A 84 11.48 -4.15 -4.74
CA LEU A 84 10.43 -3.39 -5.42
C LEU A 84 10.83 -2.83 -6.79
N ALA A 85 12.11 -2.90 -7.16
CA ALA A 85 12.56 -2.56 -8.52
C ALA A 85 12.01 -3.56 -9.55
N HIS A 86 11.64 -4.76 -9.13
CA HIS A 86 10.94 -5.73 -9.98
C HIS A 86 9.50 -5.28 -10.22
N GLU A 87 9.29 -4.62 -11.36
CA GLU A 87 8.01 -4.10 -11.84
C GLU A 87 6.84 -5.07 -11.67
N LYS A 88 6.99 -6.32 -12.12
CA LYS A 88 5.92 -7.34 -12.01
C LYS A 88 5.46 -7.61 -10.58
N ARG A 89 6.36 -7.54 -9.58
CA ARG A 89 5.97 -7.72 -8.17
C ARG A 89 5.27 -6.49 -7.62
N ARG A 90 5.79 -5.31 -7.96
CA ARG A 90 5.24 -4.03 -7.53
C ARG A 90 3.81 -3.85 -8.03
N LEU A 91 3.59 -4.04 -9.33
CA LEU A 91 2.26 -3.95 -9.94
C LEU A 91 1.28 -4.96 -9.35
N ARG A 92 1.70 -6.21 -9.14
CA ARG A 92 0.84 -7.23 -8.51
C ARG A 92 0.42 -6.81 -7.10
N MET A 93 1.35 -6.29 -6.30
CA MET A 93 1.05 -5.81 -4.95
C MET A 93 0.06 -4.65 -4.97
N ILE A 94 0.19 -3.72 -5.91
CA ILE A 94 -0.73 -2.59 -6.08
C ILE A 94 -2.11 -3.09 -6.49
N GLN A 95 -2.19 -4.00 -7.46
CA GLN A 95 -3.45 -4.62 -7.88
C GLN A 95 -4.14 -5.36 -6.73
N ASP A 96 -3.38 -6.10 -5.92
CA ASP A 96 -3.91 -6.74 -4.72
C ASP A 96 -4.41 -5.72 -3.69
N ALA A 97 -3.70 -4.59 -3.53
CA ALA A 97 -4.12 -3.52 -2.63
C ALA A 97 -5.48 -2.93 -3.04
N TYR A 98 -5.67 -2.62 -4.32
CA TYR A 98 -6.94 -2.13 -4.87
C TYR A 98 -8.06 -3.17 -4.74
N ARG A 99 -7.77 -4.45 -5.02
CA ARG A 99 -8.74 -5.54 -4.87
C ARG A 99 -9.22 -5.66 -3.42
N ILE A 100 -8.30 -5.65 -2.45
CA ILE A 100 -8.62 -5.74 -1.03
C ILE A 100 -9.38 -4.49 -0.56
N ALA A 101 -8.95 -3.30 -0.99
CA ALA A 101 -9.64 -2.05 -0.65
C ALA A 101 -11.10 -2.06 -1.13
N ALA A 102 -11.35 -2.47 -2.37
CA ALA A 102 -12.70 -2.61 -2.89
C ALA A 102 -13.54 -3.62 -2.10
N MET A 103 -12.94 -4.75 -1.67
CA MET A 103 -13.62 -5.71 -0.80
C MET A 103 -13.98 -5.09 0.56
N MET A 104 -13.05 -4.39 1.20
CA MET A 104 -13.28 -3.74 2.50
C MET A 104 -14.40 -2.70 2.43
N ILE A 105 -14.40 -1.84 1.41
CA ILE A 105 -15.45 -0.82 1.24
C ILE A 105 -16.82 -1.49 1.04
N ARG A 106 -16.91 -2.55 0.24
CA ARG A 106 -18.16 -3.30 0.04
C ARG A 106 -18.68 -3.92 1.32
N GLU A 107 -17.82 -4.55 2.12
CA GLU A 107 -18.24 -5.14 3.41
C GLU A 107 -18.71 -4.06 4.39
N LEU A 108 -17.98 -2.95 4.50
CA LEU A 108 -18.40 -1.82 5.34
C LEU A 108 -19.74 -1.22 4.89
N GLN A 109 -20.01 -1.16 3.59
CA GLN A 109 -21.30 -0.69 3.07
C GLN A 109 -22.44 -1.63 3.45
N LYS A 110 -22.25 -2.95 3.33
CA LYS A 110 -23.25 -3.95 3.74
C LYS A 110 -23.59 -3.87 5.22
N GLU A 111 -22.58 -3.63 6.08
CA GLU A 111 -22.80 -3.47 7.53
C GLU A 111 -23.45 -2.12 7.88
N SER A 112 -23.31 -1.11 7.02
CA SER A 112 -23.86 0.24 7.23
C SER A 112 -25.30 0.39 6.72
N GLU A 113 -25.77 -0.52 5.86
CA GLU A 113 -27.17 -0.54 5.45
C GLU A 113 -28.03 -1.07 6.62
N PRO A 114 -28.97 -0.27 7.15
CA PRO A 114 -29.86 -0.75 8.20
C PRO A 114 -30.60 -1.97 7.67
N SER A 115 -30.68 -3.02 8.49
CA SER A 115 -31.51 -4.21 8.28
C SER A 115 -32.98 -3.78 8.15
N ALA A 116 -33.37 -3.29 6.98
CA ALA A 116 -34.73 -2.96 6.60
C ALA A 116 -35.44 -4.24 6.16
N ALA A 117 -35.60 -5.18 7.10
CA ALA A 117 -36.41 -6.38 6.95
C ALA A 117 -36.79 -6.95 8.32
N SER A 118 -37.43 -6.13 9.17
CA SER A 118 -38.25 -6.61 10.29
C SER A 118 -39.30 -5.58 10.69
N GLU A 119 -39.94 -4.95 9.71
CA GLU A 119 -41.24 -4.33 9.91
C GLU A 119 -42.18 -4.84 8.83
N ASN A 120 -42.99 -5.83 9.20
CA ASN A 120 -44.40 -5.80 8.85
C ASN A 120 -45.17 -6.65 9.87
N PRO A 121 -46.02 -6.01 10.72
CA PRO A 121 -47.11 -6.70 11.40
C PRO A 121 -48.20 -7.02 10.38
N PRO A 122 -48.78 -8.23 10.43
CA PRO A 122 -50.11 -8.37 11.03
C PRO A 122 -50.26 -9.58 11.97
#